data_AF-A0A183C6X5-F1
#
_entry.id   AF-A0A183C6X5-F1
#
_cell.length_a   1.000
_cell.length_b   1.000
_cell.length_c   1.000
_cell.angle_alpha   90.00
_cell.angle_beta   90.00
_cell.angle_gamma   90.00
#
_symmetry.space_group_name_H-M   'P 1'
#
loop_
_entity.id
_entity.type
_entity.pdbx_description
1 polymer ?
#
loop_
_entity_poly.entity_id
_entity_poly.type
_entity_poly.pdbx_seq_one_letter_code
_entity_poly.pdbx_strand_id
1 'polypeptide(L)'
;MLNSRFAAILRRLPVPDSVMDYFLHKLFETHRLDHEKFGLKPKHGLFSAHLTVNDELPNRLCCGSIRVRPNIRQFTQNGVIFEDGTLLEGVDQVILATGYTFEFPLLEAGRLLPVQENDVSLFLNIFPPALHSHNTLGIIGLIQPLGSIMPIAEMQARLFFSAFTGAIQMPSCTDMEAHAAGVKEAMHAQFVQSRRHTIQVILATGYTFEFPLLEAGKLLPVQENDVSLFLNIFPPALHSHNTLGIIGLIQPLGSIMPIAEMQARLFFSAFTGAIQMPSCTDMEAHAAGVKEAMHAQFVQSRRHTIQVDYIEYMDTLAELIGCVPRLGRYLFNDPALLKALLFGPNLSYAYRLDGPGQWSGARQAILTLRQRVEAGMRGIKLPEDKLLLCPEATKIAGILPKSAKRQLPAELIRAFFAFMFSVLALAFTVWVARF
;
A
#
# COMPACT_ATOMS: atom_id res chain seq x y z
N MET A 1 12.11 -7.31 0.01
CA MET A 1 11.94 -8.42 0.99
C MET A 1 10.56 -8.44 1.62
N LEU A 2 9.85 -7.30 1.74
CA LEU A 2 8.53 -7.26 2.39
C LEU A 2 7.45 -8.10 1.67
N ASN A 3 7.43 -8.17 0.34
CA ASN A 3 6.45 -8.99 -0.41
C ASN A 3 7.06 -10.32 -0.88
N SER A 4 7.40 -11.20 0.06
CA SER A 4 7.82 -12.58 -0.19
C SER A 4 6.98 -13.55 0.65
N ARG A 5 6.78 -14.78 0.16
CA ARG A 5 6.00 -15.80 0.89
C ARG A 5 6.62 -16.15 2.24
N PHE A 6 7.95 -16.24 2.28
CA PHE A 6 8.67 -16.42 3.53
C PHE A 6 8.41 -15.29 4.53
N ALA A 7 8.45 -14.02 4.11
CA ALA A 7 8.13 -12.90 5.00
C ALA A 7 6.68 -12.91 5.48
N ALA A 8 5.72 -13.28 4.63
CA ALA A 8 4.32 -13.42 5.03
C ALA A 8 4.12 -14.54 6.06
N ILE A 9 4.81 -15.69 5.91
CA ILE A 9 4.82 -16.77 6.91
C ILE A 9 5.36 -16.26 8.25
N LEU A 10 6.43 -15.44 8.24
CA LEU A 10 6.96 -14.85 9.46
C LEU A 10 6.00 -13.87 10.15
N ARG A 11 5.23 -13.07 9.39
CA ARG A 11 4.26 -12.13 9.98
C ARG A 11 3.11 -12.81 10.69
N ARG A 12 2.78 -14.05 10.32
CA ARG A 12 1.72 -14.84 10.96
C ARG A 12 2.13 -15.43 12.31
N LEU A 13 3.36 -15.24 12.72
CA LEU A 13 3.82 -15.61 14.05
C LEU A 13 3.28 -14.58 15.06
N PRO A 14 2.88 -15.01 16.27
CA PRO A 14 2.36 -14.11 17.29
C PRO A 14 3.49 -13.24 17.87
N VAL A 15 3.80 -12.13 17.20
CA VAL A 15 4.82 -11.13 17.61
C VAL A 15 4.13 -9.79 17.87
N PRO A 16 4.35 -9.11 19.01
CA PRO A 16 3.72 -7.82 19.31
C PRO A 16 4.08 -6.70 18.31
N ASP A 17 3.15 -5.78 18.03
CA ASP A 17 3.33 -4.69 17.06
C ASP A 17 4.47 -3.72 17.43
N SER A 18 4.67 -3.44 18.71
CA SER A 18 5.79 -2.61 19.19
C SER A 18 7.15 -3.22 18.87
N VAL A 19 7.22 -4.55 18.87
CA VAL A 19 8.42 -5.31 18.50
C VAL A 19 8.62 -5.24 16.98
N MET A 20 7.55 -5.37 16.20
CA MET A 20 7.59 -5.23 14.74
C MET A 20 8.02 -3.82 14.30
N ASP A 21 7.45 -2.78 14.90
CA ASP A 21 7.76 -1.38 14.62
C ASP A 21 9.23 -1.06 14.98
N TYR A 22 9.70 -1.55 16.14
CA TYR A 22 11.10 -1.48 16.53
C TYR A 22 12.01 -2.15 15.49
N PHE A 23 11.67 -3.35 15.02
CA PHE A 23 12.47 -4.05 14.01
C PHE A 23 12.45 -3.35 12.64
N LEU A 24 11.32 -2.77 12.22
CA LEU A 24 11.21 -2.02 10.98
C LEU A 24 12.00 -0.72 11.04
N HIS A 25 11.86 0.05 12.11
CA HIS A 25 12.70 1.21 12.38
C HIS A 25 14.18 0.83 12.33
N LYS A 26 14.55 -0.27 12.99
CA LYS A 26 15.93 -0.75 13.00
C LYS A 26 16.40 -1.19 11.61
N LEU A 27 15.54 -1.80 10.81
CA LEU A 27 15.85 -2.20 9.44
C LEU A 27 16.15 -0.97 8.56
N PHE A 28 15.34 0.09 8.64
CA PHE A 28 15.55 1.33 7.89
C PHE A 28 16.80 2.08 8.34
N GLU A 29 17.04 2.16 9.66
CA GLU A 29 18.22 2.78 10.26
C GLU A 29 19.52 2.04 9.89
N THR A 30 19.51 0.71 9.98
CA THR A 30 20.73 -0.11 9.88
C THR A 30 21.20 -0.28 8.44
N HIS A 31 20.31 -0.22 7.45
CA HIS A 31 20.66 -0.58 6.06
C HIS A 31 20.87 0.59 5.11
N ARG A 32 20.43 1.81 5.44
CA ARG A 32 20.59 2.96 4.54
C ARG A 32 21.15 4.20 5.23
N LEU A 33 20.51 4.65 6.29
CA LEU A 33 20.87 5.91 6.95
C LEU A 33 20.41 5.89 8.39
N ASP A 34 21.30 6.25 9.31
CA ASP A 34 20.94 6.48 10.71
C ASP A 34 20.20 7.81 10.82
N HIS A 35 18.86 7.75 10.81
CA HIS A 35 18.02 8.94 10.75
C HIS A 35 18.21 9.83 11.97
N GLU A 36 18.59 9.29 13.12
CA GLU A 36 18.86 10.08 14.33
C GLU A 36 20.15 10.89 14.18
N LYS A 37 21.25 10.24 13.77
CA LYS A 37 22.54 10.91 13.57
C LYS A 37 22.49 12.02 12.52
N PHE A 38 21.67 11.85 11.49
CA PHE A 38 21.49 12.84 10.42
C PHE A 38 20.35 13.84 10.67
N GLY A 39 19.71 13.81 11.84
CA GLY A 39 18.65 14.76 12.20
C GLY A 39 17.34 14.61 11.42
N LEU A 40 17.07 13.41 10.89
CA LEU A 40 15.88 13.06 10.10
C LEU A 40 14.86 12.21 10.87
N LYS A 41 15.16 11.79 12.11
CA LYS A 41 14.25 10.96 12.90
C LYS A 41 12.95 11.72 13.18
N PRO A 42 11.79 11.23 12.70
CA PRO A 42 10.52 11.90 12.95
C PRO A 42 10.13 11.80 14.42
N LYS A 43 9.35 12.77 14.90
CA LYS A 43 8.71 12.74 16.23
C LYS A 43 7.41 11.92 16.26
N HIS A 44 7.01 11.37 15.12
CA HIS A 44 5.81 10.57 14.92
C HIS A 44 6.17 9.17 14.42
N GLY A 45 5.22 8.22 14.46
CA GLY A 45 5.43 6.86 13.96
C GLY A 45 5.71 6.81 12.45
N LEU A 46 6.30 5.70 11.99
CA LEU A 46 6.79 5.55 10.60
C LEU A 46 5.71 5.77 9.54
N PHE A 47 4.47 5.39 9.82
CA PHE A 47 3.33 5.50 8.88
C PHE A 47 2.41 6.70 9.16
N SER A 48 2.77 7.59 10.10
CA SER A 48 2.00 8.81 10.43
C SER A 48 2.25 9.99 9.47
N ALA A 49 3.17 9.81 8.51
CA ALA A 49 3.41 10.74 7.40
C ALA A 49 3.91 9.95 6.17
N HIS A 50 3.87 10.59 4.99
CA HIS A 50 4.40 9.98 3.77
C HIS A 50 5.91 9.79 3.85
N LEU A 51 6.37 8.60 3.47
CA LEU A 51 7.79 8.31 3.36
C LEU A 51 8.38 9.02 2.14
N THR A 52 9.50 9.71 2.34
CA THR A 52 10.28 10.29 1.24
C THR A 52 11.08 9.20 0.54
N VAL A 53 10.90 9.07 -0.78
CA VAL A 53 11.69 8.15 -1.61
C VAL A 53 12.76 8.96 -2.35
N ASN A 54 14.02 8.81 -1.95
CA ASN A 54 15.15 9.48 -2.60
C ASN A 54 16.42 8.64 -2.46
N ASP A 55 17.05 8.27 -3.58
CA ASP A 55 18.25 7.45 -3.58
C ASP A 55 19.55 8.26 -3.38
N GLU A 56 19.55 9.57 -3.65
CA GLU A 56 20.74 10.42 -3.53
C GLU A 56 20.91 11.04 -2.13
N LEU A 57 19.81 11.31 -1.43
CA LEU A 57 19.80 12.06 -0.18
C LEU A 57 20.79 11.50 0.86
N PRO A 58 20.86 10.18 1.14
CA PRO A 58 21.84 9.63 2.08
C PRO A 58 23.29 9.99 1.73
N ASN A 59 23.69 9.86 0.46
CA ASN A 59 25.06 10.13 0.03
C ASN A 59 25.40 11.62 0.15
N ARG A 60 24.45 12.48 -0.20
CA ARG A 60 24.61 13.94 -0.13
C ARG A 60 24.77 14.44 1.30
N LEU A 61 24.08 13.80 2.25
CA LEU A 61 24.22 14.05 3.69
C LEU A 61 25.59 13.59 4.19
N CYS A 62 26.02 12.37 3.84
CA CYS A 62 27.31 11.82 4.26
C CYS A 62 28.52 12.63 3.76
N CYS A 63 28.50 13.12 2.51
CA CYS A 63 29.60 13.94 1.97
C CYS A 63 29.52 15.43 2.40
N GLY A 64 28.49 15.80 3.17
CA GLY A 64 28.31 17.15 3.70
C GLY A 64 27.85 18.20 2.67
N SER A 65 27.51 17.77 1.44
CA SER A 65 26.94 18.63 0.40
C SER A 65 25.50 19.07 0.72
N ILE A 66 24.77 18.25 1.48
CA ILE A 66 23.50 18.62 2.12
C ILE A 66 23.72 18.53 3.63
N ARG A 67 23.26 19.54 4.35
CA ARG A 67 23.27 19.56 5.82
C ARG A 67 21.86 19.87 6.30
N VAL A 68 21.29 18.96 7.06
CA VAL A 68 20.00 19.20 7.71
C VAL A 68 20.18 20.31 8.75
N ARG A 69 19.20 21.21 8.81
CA ARG A 69 19.12 22.28 9.79
C ARG A 69 17.70 22.30 10.40
N PRO A 70 17.54 22.80 11.63
CA PRO A 70 16.23 23.08 12.18
C PRO A 70 15.46 24.12 11.34
N ASN A 71 14.24 24.44 11.77
CA ASN A 71 13.46 25.48 11.11
C ASN A 71 14.17 26.84 11.17
N ILE A 72 13.86 27.68 10.17
CA ILE A 72 14.40 29.04 10.06
C ILE A 72 13.66 29.94 11.06
N ARG A 73 14.41 30.66 11.89
CA ARG A 73 13.89 31.71 12.78
C ARG A 73 13.82 33.06 12.08
N GLN A 74 14.89 33.46 11.38
CA GLN A 74 14.98 34.77 10.73
C GLN A 74 16.03 34.78 9.61
N PHE A 75 15.77 35.53 8.54
CA PHE A 75 16.77 35.88 7.52
C PHE A 75 17.55 37.13 7.94
N THR A 76 18.86 37.13 7.70
CA THR A 76 19.72 38.32 7.80
C THR A 76 20.04 38.83 6.41
N GLN A 77 20.81 39.92 6.30
CA GLN A 77 21.20 40.48 5.01
C GLN A 77 21.92 39.47 4.12
N ASN A 78 22.78 38.61 4.71
CA ASN A 78 23.63 37.65 3.99
C ASN A 78 23.57 36.25 4.62
N GLY A 79 22.48 35.87 5.29
CA GLY A 79 22.45 34.63 6.07
C GLY A 79 21.10 34.25 6.68
N VAL A 80 21.10 33.20 7.49
CA VAL A 80 19.91 32.60 8.11
C VAL A 80 20.20 32.25 9.57
N ILE A 81 19.33 32.68 10.48
CA ILE A 81 19.30 32.26 11.88
C ILE A 81 18.25 31.17 12.03
N PHE A 82 18.61 30.04 12.64
CA PHE A 82 17.72 28.90 12.89
C PHE A 82 17.10 28.95 14.30
N GLU A 83 16.07 28.14 14.55
CA GLU A 83 15.37 28.06 15.85
C GLU A 83 16.26 27.64 17.02
N ASP A 84 17.33 26.88 16.75
CA ASP A 84 18.34 26.51 17.75
C ASP A 84 19.33 27.64 18.08
N GLY A 85 19.17 28.81 17.46
CA GLY A 85 20.02 29.98 17.64
C GLY A 85 21.27 29.99 16.77
N THR A 86 21.50 28.96 15.94
CA THR A 86 22.67 28.93 15.05
C THR A 86 22.51 29.91 13.89
N LEU A 87 23.63 30.54 13.48
CA LEU A 87 23.71 31.45 12.35
C LEU A 87 24.48 30.79 11.20
N LEU A 88 23.91 30.84 10.00
CA LEU A 88 24.58 30.50 8.76
C LEU A 88 24.75 31.75 7.91
N GLU A 89 25.98 32.21 7.76
CA GLU A 89 26.36 33.33 6.91
C GLU A 89 26.70 32.87 5.48
N GLY A 90 26.75 33.81 4.54
CA GLY A 90 27.14 33.56 3.15
C GLY A 90 26.09 32.76 2.37
N VAL A 91 24.80 33.01 2.61
CA VAL A 91 23.72 32.33 1.87
C VAL A 91 23.41 33.12 0.60
N ASP A 92 23.82 32.58 -0.55
CA ASP A 92 23.60 33.21 -1.87
C ASP A 92 22.16 33.06 -2.38
N GLN A 93 21.53 31.91 -2.10
CA GLN A 93 20.21 31.55 -2.62
C GLN A 93 19.38 30.80 -1.59
N VAL A 94 18.07 31.05 -1.62
CA VAL A 94 17.08 30.34 -0.81
C VAL A 94 16.03 29.76 -1.75
N ILE A 95 15.91 28.42 -1.75
CA ILE A 95 14.90 27.71 -2.54
C ILE A 95 13.78 27.27 -1.61
N LEU A 96 12.62 27.90 -1.73
CA LEU A 96 11.45 27.56 -0.94
C LEU A 96 10.69 26.39 -1.57
N ALA A 97 11.13 25.17 -1.28
CA ALA A 97 10.40 23.94 -1.60
C ALA A 97 9.24 23.69 -0.61
N THR A 98 8.51 24.74 -0.23
CA THR A 98 7.49 24.74 0.83
C THR A 98 6.16 24.10 0.39
N GLY A 99 6.05 23.73 -0.89
CA GLY A 99 4.83 23.20 -1.50
C GLY A 99 4.17 24.27 -2.37
N TYR A 100 2.92 24.02 -2.75
CA TYR A 100 2.12 24.93 -3.57
C TYR A 100 0.92 25.42 -2.78
N THR A 101 0.38 26.57 -3.20
CA THR A 101 -0.99 26.98 -2.88
C THR A 101 -1.87 26.77 -4.09
N PHE A 102 -3.18 26.63 -3.89
CA PHE A 102 -4.15 26.56 -4.98
C PHE A 102 -5.29 27.54 -4.73
N GLU A 103 -5.91 28.01 -5.80
CA GLU A 103 -7.02 28.95 -5.78
C GLU A 103 -7.87 28.79 -7.05
N PHE A 104 -9.09 29.31 -7.01
CA PHE A 104 -10.04 29.23 -8.13
C PHE A 104 -10.48 30.62 -8.63
N PRO A 105 -9.56 31.46 -9.14
CA PRO A 105 -9.86 32.85 -9.51
C PRO A 105 -10.86 32.96 -10.67
N LEU A 106 -10.96 31.94 -11.53
CA LEU A 106 -11.93 31.89 -12.63
C LEU A 106 -13.37 31.63 -12.15
N LEU A 107 -13.56 31.15 -10.91
CA LEU A 107 -14.86 30.84 -10.33
C LEU A 107 -15.32 31.99 -9.43
N GLU A 108 -16.03 32.94 -10.01
CA GLU A 108 -16.54 34.15 -9.33
C GLU A 108 -15.47 34.96 -8.57
N ALA A 109 -14.27 35.08 -9.16
CA ALA A 109 -13.10 35.70 -8.52
C ALA A 109 -12.68 35.01 -7.21
N GLY A 110 -12.84 33.69 -7.13
CA GLY A 110 -12.50 32.87 -5.96
C GLY A 110 -13.56 32.86 -4.86
N ARG A 111 -14.69 33.56 -5.03
CA ARG A 111 -15.76 33.62 -4.02
C ARG A 111 -16.59 32.33 -3.93
N LEU A 112 -16.73 31.62 -5.05
CA LEU A 112 -17.51 30.39 -5.11
C LEU A 112 -16.81 29.22 -4.39
N LEU A 113 -15.48 29.16 -4.51
CA LEU A 113 -14.62 28.18 -3.84
C LEU A 113 -13.50 28.91 -3.09
N PRO A 114 -13.81 29.49 -1.92
CA PRO A 114 -12.80 30.19 -1.15
C PRO A 114 -11.78 29.17 -0.63
N VAL A 115 -10.50 29.39 -0.96
CA VAL A 115 -9.40 28.61 -0.41
C VAL A 115 -8.78 29.37 0.75
N GLN A 116 -8.76 28.76 1.93
CA GLN A 116 -8.15 29.32 3.13
C GLN A 116 -7.08 28.37 3.64
N GLU A 117 -5.83 28.85 3.78
CA GLU A 117 -4.71 28.01 4.24
C GLU A 117 -4.49 26.70 3.45
N ASN A 118 -4.68 26.71 2.13
CA ASN A 118 -4.68 25.52 1.26
C ASN A 118 -5.80 24.51 1.54
N ASP A 119 -6.88 24.95 2.16
CA ASP A 119 -8.07 24.15 2.41
C ASP A 119 -9.25 24.71 1.62
N VAL A 120 -10.04 23.83 1.04
CA VAL A 120 -11.29 24.19 0.34
C VAL A 120 -12.39 23.23 0.79
N SER A 121 -13.54 23.80 1.15
CA SER A 121 -14.67 22.99 1.60
C SER A 121 -15.40 22.40 0.39
N LEU A 122 -15.24 21.10 0.19
CA LEU A 122 -15.86 20.36 -0.89
C LEU A 122 -16.49 19.08 -0.34
N PHE A 123 -17.74 18.82 -0.69
CA PHE A 123 -18.35 17.52 -0.44
C PHE A 123 -17.67 16.45 -1.29
N LEU A 124 -17.17 15.40 -0.63
CA LEU A 124 -16.37 14.31 -1.22
C LEU A 124 -15.12 14.79 -2.00
N ASN A 125 -14.63 16.00 -1.73
CA ASN A 125 -13.59 16.65 -2.54
C ASN A 125 -13.97 16.85 -4.02
N ILE A 126 -15.28 16.94 -4.31
CA ILE A 126 -15.82 17.10 -5.67
C ILE A 126 -16.75 18.31 -5.74
N PHE A 127 -17.78 18.35 -4.89
CA PHE A 127 -18.90 19.27 -5.09
C PHE A 127 -18.81 20.49 -4.17
N PRO A 128 -18.95 21.71 -4.70
CA PRO A 128 -19.14 22.91 -3.90
C PRO A 128 -20.52 22.87 -3.23
N PRO A 129 -20.64 22.90 -1.88
CA PRO A 129 -21.95 22.90 -1.21
C PRO A 129 -22.84 24.09 -1.63
N ALA A 130 -22.22 25.24 -1.93
CA ALA A 130 -22.92 26.42 -2.44
C ALA A 130 -23.71 26.19 -3.75
N LEU A 131 -23.40 25.12 -4.50
CA LEU A 131 -24.08 24.74 -5.74
C LEU A 131 -25.00 23.52 -5.58
N HIS A 132 -25.33 23.10 -4.36
CA HIS A 132 -26.09 21.87 -4.09
C HIS A 132 -27.40 21.73 -4.88
N SER A 133 -28.07 22.86 -5.21
CA SER A 133 -29.37 22.88 -5.87
C SER A 133 -29.31 22.38 -7.32
N HIS A 134 -28.15 22.48 -7.96
CA HIS A 134 -27.99 22.13 -9.38
C HIS A 134 -26.78 21.23 -9.65
N ASN A 135 -25.79 21.14 -8.74
CA ASN A 135 -24.59 20.30 -8.84
C ASN A 135 -23.87 20.43 -10.20
N THR A 136 -23.84 21.64 -10.75
CA THR A 136 -23.35 21.92 -12.11
C THR A 136 -21.83 21.99 -12.23
N LEU A 137 -21.11 21.94 -11.11
CA LEU A 137 -19.65 22.05 -11.06
C LEU A 137 -19.08 20.97 -10.12
N GLY A 138 -18.07 20.26 -10.60
CA GLY A 138 -17.33 19.27 -9.85
C GLY A 138 -15.83 19.44 -10.05
N ILE A 139 -15.08 19.38 -8.96
CA ILE A 139 -13.62 19.45 -8.97
C ILE A 139 -13.07 18.02 -8.95
N ILE A 140 -12.36 17.62 -10.00
CA ILE A 140 -11.85 16.25 -10.17
C ILE A 140 -10.35 16.23 -9.95
N GLY A 141 -9.87 15.30 -9.13
CA GLY A 141 -8.45 15.07 -8.87
C GLY A 141 -7.82 16.07 -7.90
N LEU A 142 -8.58 16.94 -7.24
CA LEU A 142 -8.08 17.81 -6.17
C LEU A 142 -7.96 17.04 -4.85
N ILE A 143 -7.11 16.01 -4.86
CA ILE A 143 -6.92 15.05 -3.78
C ILE A 143 -5.47 14.52 -3.79
N GLN A 144 -4.95 14.13 -2.63
CA GLN A 144 -3.62 13.51 -2.54
C GLN A 144 -3.69 12.18 -1.76
N PRO A 145 -3.91 11.03 -2.44
CA PRO A 145 -4.10 9.73 -1.81
C PRO A 145 -2.80 9.02 -1.38
N LEU A 146 -2.94 8.09 -0.44
CA LEU A 146 -2.00 6.99 -0.24
C LEU A 146 -2.25 5.92 -1.32
N GLY A 147 -1.75 6.13 -2.54
CA GLY A 147 -1.98 5.24 -3.68
C GLY A 147 -2.04 5.98 -5.01
N SER A 148 -2.61 5.35 -6.05
CA SER A 148 -2.76 5.98 -7.36
C SER A 148 -3.95 6.94 -7.37
N ILE A 149 -3.76 8.15 -7.89
CA ILE A 149 -4.80 9.17 -8.05
C ILE A 149 -5.80 8.82 -9.17
N MET A 150 -5.35 8.11 -10.21
CA MET A 150 -6.13 7.91 -11.43
C MET A 150 -7.48 7.18 -11.19
N PRO A 151 -7.54 6.08 -10.42
CA PRO A 151 -8.82 5.42 -10.13
C PRO A 151 -9.78 6.30 -9.32
N ILE A 152 -9.24 7.16 -8.45
CA ILE A 152 -10.07 8.03 -7.63
C ILE A 152 -10.63 9.16 -8.48
N ALA A 153 -9.80 9.78 -9.33
CA ALA A 153 -10.27 10.78 -10.29
C ALA A 153 -11.33 10.21 -11.25
N GLU A 154 -11.20 8.96 -11.68
CA GLU A 154 -12.22 8.26 -12.47
C GLU A 154 -13.55 8.14 -11.70
N MET A 155 -13.50 7.71 -10.43
CA MET A 155 -14.70 7.60 -9.59
C MET A 155 -15.34 8.97 -9.31
N GLN A 156 -14.52 9.99 -9.03
CA GLN A 156 -15.00 11.37 -8.88
C GLN A 156 -15.72 11.84 -10.15
N ALA A 157 -15.19 11.52 -11.33
CA ALA A 157 -15.81 11.86 -12.60
C ALA A 157 -17.15 11.13 -12.80
N ARG A 158 -17.20 9.82 -12.53
CA ARG A 158 -18.45 9.02 -12.61
C ARG A 158 -19.53 9.56 -11.68
N LEU A 159 -19.16 9.90 -10.44
CA LEU A 159 -20.09 10.47 -9.46
C LEU A 159 -20.59 11.85 -9.90
N PHE A 160 -19.69 12.72 -10.37
CA PHE A 160 -20.03 14.03 -10.91
C PHE A 160 -21.04 13.92 -12.06
N PHE A 161 -20.77 13.09 -13.07
CA PHE A 161 -21.68 12.93 -14.20
C PHE A 161 -23.02 12.34 -13.79
N SER A 162 -23.06 11.39 -12.85
CA SER A 162 -24.32 10.82 -12.35
C SER A 162 -25.17 11.87 -11.62
N ALA A 163 -24.54 12.73 -10.81
CA ALA A 163 -25.22 13.85 -10.15
C ALA A 163 -25.70 14.89 -11.17
N PHE A 164 -24.84 15.25 -12.13
CA PHE A 164 -25.12 16.23 -13.16
C PHE A 164 -26.28 15.82 -14.08
N THR A 165 -26.39 14.53 -14.43
CA THR A 165 -27.51 14.01 -15.22
C THR A 165 -28.78 13.77 -14.40
N GLY A 166 -28.76 14.02 -13.09
CA GLY A 166 -29.88 13.76 -12.18
C GLY A 166 -30.16 12.26 -11.95
N ALA A 167 -29.20 11.39 -12.23
CA ALA A 167 -29.34 9.94 -12.04
C ALA A 167 -29.25 9.53 -10.56
N ILE A 168 -28.68 10.39 -9.72
CA ILE A 168 -28.59 10.21 -8.26
C ILE A 168 -29.11 11.45 -7.55
N GLN A 169 -29.72 11.25 -6.39
CA GLN A 169 -30.12 12.33 -5.51
C GLN A 169 -28.94 12.74 -4.63
N MET A 170 -28.57 14.01 -4.69
CA MET A 170 -27.49 14.56 -3.87
C MET A 170 -28.00 14.92 -2.46
N PRO A 171 -27.15 14.84 -1.42
CA PRO A 171 -27.50 15.25 -0.07
C PRO A 171 -27.88 16.74 0.03
N SER A 172 -28.48 17.14 1.15
CA SER A 172 -28.76 18.55 1.40
C SER A 172 -27.46 19.36 1.54
N CYS A 173 -27.52 20.69 1.35
CA CYS A 173 -26.37 21.57 1.57
C CYS A 173 -25.77 21.38 2.97
N THR A 174 -26.63 21.27 3.99
CA THR A 174 -26.23 21.07 5.38
C THR A 174 -25.48 19.76 5.58
N ASP A 175 -25.93 18.67 4.92
CA ASP A 175 -25.25 17.37 5.01
C ASP A 175 -23.90 17.38 4.29
N MET A 176 -23.83 18.07 3.14
CA MET A 176 -22.60 18.27 2.39
C MET A 176 -21.54 19.03 3.21
N GLU A 177 -21.95 20.12 3.85
CA GLU A 177 -21.08 20.93 4.72
C GLU A 177 -20.65 20.17 5.97
N ALA A 178 -21.57 19.47 6.64
CA ALA A 178 -21.27 18.65 7.81
C ALA A 178 -20.29 17.51 7.48
N HIS A 179 -20.44 16.88 6.32
CA HIS A 179 -19.51 15.86 5.84
C HIS A 179 -18.12 16.45 5.58
N ALA A 180 -18.02 17.57 4.87
CA ALA A 180 -16.74 18.22 4.60
C ALA A 180 -16.03 18.63 5.91
N ALA A 181 -16.76 19.17 6.88
CA ALA A 181 -16.22 19.51 8.20
C ALA A 181 -15.73 18.28 8.98
N GLY A 182 -16.51 17.19 8.99
CA GLY A 182 -16.12 15.94 9.66
C GLY A 182 -14.90 15.27 9.01
N VAL A 183 -14.76 15.36 7.68
CA VAL A 183 -13.55 14.90 6.97
C VAL A 183 -12.33 15.72 7.38
N LYS A 184 -12.48 17.03 7.53
CA LYS A 184 -11.37 17.88 7.96
C LYS A 184 -10.90 17.55 9.38
N GLU A 185 -11.84 17.41 10.33
CA GLU A 185 -11.52 17.12 11.72
C GLU A 185 -10.77 15.80 11.88
N ALA A 186 -11.23 14.74 11.20
CA ALA A 186 -10.63 13.45 11.36
C ALA A 186 -9.31 13.30 10.55
N MET A 187 -9.04 14.15 9.55
CA MET A 187 -7.70 14.29 8.94
C MET A 187 -6.71 14.91 9.93
N HIS A 188 -7.11 15.97 10.64
CA HIS A 188 -6.28 16.64 11.67
C HIS A 188 -5.91 15.73 12.84
N ALA A 189 -6.71 14.70 13.12
CA ALA A 189 -6.45 13.74 14.21
C ALA A 189 -5.40 12.67 13.86
N GLN A 190 -5.15 12.38 12.57
CA GLN A 190 -4.28 11.26 12.15
C GLN A 190 -2.94 11.67 11.54
N PHE A 191 -2.80 12.90 11.04
CA PHE A 191 -1.58 13.39 10.41
C PHE A 191 -1.08 14.63 11.13
N VAL A 192 0.24 14.85 11.07
CA VAL A 192 0.84 16.08 11.58
C VAL A 192 0.19 17.29 10.89
N GLN A 193 -0.27 18.27 11.66
CA GLN A 193 -0.89 19.47 11.09
C GLN A 193 0.13 20.24 10.24
N SER A 194 -0.14 20.34 8.94
CA SER A 194 0.73 21.03 7.96
C SER A 194 -0.08 21.46 6.75
N ARG A 195 0.29 22.58 6.12
CA ARG A 195 -0.26 23.05 4.82
C ARG A 195 -0.07 22.06 3.67
N ARG A 196 0.83 21.08 3.82
CA ARG A 196 1.02 19.97 2.87
C ARG A 196 -0.01 18.87 3.03
N HIS A 197 -0.79 18.89 4.13
CA HIS A 197 -1.77 17.86 4.47
C HIS A 197 -3.23 18.36 4.37
N THR A 198 -3.48 19.55 3.82
CA THR A 198 -4.83 20.17 3.79
C THR A 198 -5.71 19.62 2.67
N ILE A 199 -5.11 19.31 1.50
CA ILE A 199 -5.75 18.51 0.42
C ILE A 199 -5.32 17.04 0.44
N GLN A 200 -4.64 16.65 1.52
CA GLN A 200 -4.29 15.26 1.75
C GLN A 200 -5.55 14.50 2.09
N VAL A 201 -6.21 14.02 1.06
CA VAL A 201 -7.09 12.88 1.19
C VAL A 201 -6.22 11.69 1.58
N ILE A 202 -5.96 11.54 2.86
CA ILE A 202 -6.12 10.21 3.43
C ILE A 202 -7.52 9.80 2.96
N LEU A 203 -7.72 8.63 2.36
CA LEU A 203 -9.07 8.05 2.18
C LEU A 203 -9.65 7.66 3.56
N ALA A 204 -9.56 8.59 4.49
CA ALA A 204 -9.36 8.39 5.90
C ALA A 204 -9.61 9.76 6.53
N THR A 205 -10.82 10.26 6.39
CA THR A 205 -11.86 10.03 7.40
C THR A 205 -12.89 9.00 7.03
N GLY A 206 -12.63 8.30 5.93
CA GLY A 206 -13.54 7.36 5.31
C GLY A 206 -14.21 8.03 4.11
N TYR A 207 -14.12 7.38 2.96
CA TYR A 207 -14.98 7.65 1.81
C TYR A 207 -16.25 6.81 1.99
N THR A 208 -17.43 7.43 2.14
CA THR A 208 -18.67 6.66 2.04
C THR A 208 -18.83 6.24 0.59
N PHE A 209 -18.47 4.99 0.31
CA PHE A 209 -18.84 4.35 -0.93
C PHE A 209 -20.25 3.81 -0.77
N GLU A 210 -21.07 4.02 -1.78
CA GLU A 210 -22.41 3.46 -1.87
C GLU A 210 -22.58 2.92 -3.27
N PHE A 211 -23.57 2.04 -3.45
CA PHE A 211 -23.90 1.48 -4.75
C PHE A 211 -25.30 1.91 -5.20
N PRO A 212 -25.56 3.22 -5.43
CA PRO A 212 -26.90 3.72 -5.75
C PRO A 212 -27.43 3.15 -7.08
N LEU A 213 -26.53 2.77 -8.00
CA LEU A 213 -26.90 2.12 -9.26
C LEU A 213 -27.47 0.69 -9.06
N LEU A 214 -27.22 0.07 -7.90
CA LEU A 214 -27.62 -1.29 -7.58
C LEU A 214 -28.85 -1.27 -6.67
N GLU A 215 -30.03 -1.36 -7.27
CA GLU A 215 -31.33 -1.33 -6.56
C GLU A 215 -31.47 -0.12 -5.60
N ALA A 216 -31.03 1.07 -6.04
CA ALA A 216 -31.02 2.28 -5.22
C ALA A 216 -30.23 2.12 -3.89
N GLY A 217 -29.16 1.31 -3.91
CA GLY A 217 -28.32 1.04 -2.74
C GLY A 217 -28.85 -0.05 -1.81
N LYS A 218 -30.03 -0.65 -2.10
CA LYS A 218 -30.63 -1.68 -1.25
C LYS A 218 -29.93 -3.04 -1.35
N LEU A 219 -29.40 -3.36 -2.52
CA LEU A 219 -28.76 -4.65 -2.78
C LEU A 219 -27.39 -4.78 -2.07
N LEU A 220 -26.65 -3.68 -2.00
CA LEU A 220 -25.37 -3.57 -1.31
C LEU A 220 -25.43 -2.40 -0.32
N PRO A 221 -26.12 -2.60 0.83
CA PRO A 221 -26.17 -1.56 1.84
C PRO A 221 -24.77 -1.35 2.40
N VAL A 222 -24.30 -0.10 2.40
CA VAL A 222 -23.03 0.27 3.00
C VAL A 222 -23.31 1.00 4.29
N GLN A 223 -22.78 0.49 5.40
CA GLN A 223 -22.91 1.12 6.73
C GLN A 223 -21.52 1.50 7.22
N GLU A 224 -21.24 2.79 7.39
CA GLU A 224 -19.93 3.27 7.84
C GLU A 224 -18.73 2.78 6.99
N ASN A 225 -18.93 2.69 5.67
CA ASN A 225 -17.94 2.18 4.70
C ASN A 225 -17.65 0.69 4.85
N ASP A 226 -18.52 -0.03 5.55
CA ASP A 226 -18.53 -1.47 5.61
C ASP A 226 -19.58 -1.98 4.62
N VAL A 227 -19.15 -2.86 3.73
CA VAL A 227 -20.04 -3.60 2.84
C VAL A 227 -19.81 -5.07 3.06
N SER A 228 -20.89 -5.82 3.26
CA SER A 228 -20.80 -7.27 3.37
C SER A 228 -20.59 -7.86 1.98
N LEU A 229 -19.32 -8.08 1.63
CA LEU A 229 -18.92 -8.74 0.39
C LEU A 229 -18.07 -9.95 0.71
N PHE A 230 -18.42 -11.10 0.12
CA PHE A 230 -17.53 -12.23 0.11
C PHE A 230 -16.30 -11.90 -0.73
N LEU A 231 -15.14 -11.96 -0.09
CA LEU A 231 -13.82 -11.65 -0.67
C LEU A 231 -13.75 -10.25 -1.29
N ASN A 232 -14.53 -9.27 -0.84
CA ASN A 232 -14.62 -7.94 -1.45
C ASN A 232 -15.04 -7.96 -2.94
N ILE A 233 -15.72 -9.03 -3.39
CA ILE A 233 -16.16 -9.20 -4.78
C ILE A 233 -17.67 -9.44 -4.84
N PHE A 234 -18.18 -10.45 -4.11
CA PHE A 234 -19.53 -10.95 -4.34
C PHE A 234 -20.52 -10.51 -3.26
N PRO A 235 -21.68 -9.96 -3.64
CA PRO A 235 -22.81 -9.78 -2.72
C PRO A 235 -23.37 -11.16 -2.30
N PRO A 236 -23.40 -11.51 -1.00
CA PRO A 236 -24.01 -12.77 -0.56
C PRO A 236 -25.49 -12.87 -0.95
N ALA A 237 -26.21 -11.75 -1.00
CA ALA A 237 -27.60 -11.69 -1.45
C ALA A 237 -27.82 -12.23 -2.88
N LEU A 238 -26.78 -12.30 -3.71
CA LEU A 238 -26.83 -12.82 -5.08
C LEU A 238 -26.18 -14.21 -5.24
N HIS A 239 -25.93 -14.94 -4.14
CA HIS A 239 -25.19 -16.21 -4.17
C HIS A 239 -25.74 -17.24 -5.17
N SER A 240 -27.06 -17.24 -5.42
CA SER A 240 -27.73 -18.23 -6.26
C SER A 240 -27.28 -18.18 -7.72
N HIS A 241 -26.82 -17.01 -8.19
CA HIS A 241 -26.43 -16.81 -9.58
C HIS A 241 -25.08 -16.10 -9.76
N ASN A 242 -24.53 -15.45 -8.72
CA ASN A 242 -23.24 -14.74 -8.74
C ASN A 242 -23.08 -13.79 -9.95
N THR A 243 -24.15 -13.10 -10.32
CA THR A 243 -24.22 -12.27 -11.54
C THR A 243 -23.56 -10.90 -11.43
N LEU A 244 -23.12 -10.52 -10.22
CA LEU A 244 -22.51 -9.24 -9.93
C LEU A 244 -21.22 -9.44 -9.11
N GLY A 245 -20.15 -8.79 -9.55
CA GLY A 245 -18.86 -8.79 -8.86
C GLY A 245 -18.27 -7.38 -8.85
N ILE A 246 -17.78 -6.96 -7.68
CA ILE A 246 -17.07 -5.69 -7.50
C ILE A 246 -15.57 -5.96 -7.64
N ILE A 247 -14.92 -5.29 -8.58
CA ILE A 247 -13.49 -5.47 -8.86
C ILE A 247 -12.74 -4.20 -8.45
N GLY A 248 -11.64 -4.37 -7.72
CA GLY A 248 -10.77 -3.28 -7.30
C GLY A 248 -11.23 -2.53 -6.05
N LEU A 249 -12.34 -2.92 -5.41
CA LEU A 249 -12.73 -2.38 -4.12
C LEU A 249 -11.90 -3.03 -3.00
N ILE A 250 -10.61 -2.71 -2.97
CA ILE A 250 -9.64 -3.31 -2.06
C ILE A 250 -8.42 -2.41 -1.85
N GLN A 251 -7.85 -2.44 -0.64
CA GLN A 251 -6.62 -1.71 -0.30
C GLN A 251 -5.52 -2.67 0.17
N PRO A 252 -4.64 -3.13 -0.74
CA PRO A 252 -3.58 -4.05 -0.39
C PRO A 252 -2.28 -3.35 0.02
N LEU A 253 -1.46 -4.02 0.83
CA LEU A 253 -0.02 -3.74 0.98
C LEU A 253 0.79 -4.28 -0.21
N GLY A 254 0.44 -3.86 -1.42
CA GLY A 254 1.01 -4.35 -2.68
C GLY A 254 0.41 -3.68 -3.90
N SER A 255 0.67 -4.24 -5.09
CA SER A 255 0.09 -3.71 -6.33
C SER A 255 -1.37 -4.14 -6.45
N ILE A 256 -2.28 -3.20 -6.75
CA ILE A 256 -3.69 -3.52 -7.01
C ILE A 256 -3.90 -4.28 -8.33
N MET A 257 -3.04 -4.06 -9.33
CA MET A 257 -3.24 -4.61 -10.68
C MET A 257 -3.34 -6.16 -10.71
N PRO A 258 -2.43 -6.93 -10.07
CA PRO A 258 -2.59 -8.38 -9.96
C PRO A 258 -3.82 -8.83 -9.15
N ILE A 259 -4.22 -8.04 -8.15
CA ILE A 259 -5.42 -8.34 -7.37
C ILE A 259 -6.66 -8.20 -8.25
N ALA A 260 -6.83 -7.08 -8.95
CA ALA A 260 -7.97 -6.86 -9.82
C ALA A 260 -8.07 -7.93 -10.92
N GLU A 261 -6.93 -8.38 -11.46
CA GLU A 261 -6.86 -9.53 -12.37
C GLU A 261 -7.39 -10.82 -11.72
N MET A 262 -6.94 -11.14 -10.51
CA MET A 262 -7.39 -12.35 -9.79
C MET A 262 -8.87 -12.27 -9.39
N GLN A 263 -9.34 -11.11 -8.94
CA GLN A 263 -10.76 -10.87 -8.66
C GLN A 263 -11.61 -11.09 -9.92
N ALA A 264 -11.16 -10.57 -11.07
CA ALA A 264 -11.85 -10.77 -12.34
C ALA A 264 -11.86 -12.24 -12.76
N ARG A 265 -10.74 -12.96 -12.60
CA ARG A 265 -10.68 -14.41 -12.87
C ARG A 265 -11.67 -15.18 -12.00
N LEU A 266 -11.74 -14.86 -10.71
CA LEU A 266 -12.68 -15.51 -9.80
C LEU A 266 -14.13 -15.21 -10.21
N PHE A 267 -14.44 -13.93 -10.46
CA PHE A 267 -15.77 -13.49 -10.90
C PHE A 267 -16.23 -14.23 -12.16
N PHE A 268 -15.44 -14.23 -13.23
CA PHE A 268 -15.84 -14.90 -14.47
C PHE A 268 -15.91 -16.42 -14.33
N SER A 269 -15.07 -17.02 -13.48
CA SER A 269 -15.17 -18.46 -13.19
C SER A 269 -16.47 -18.79 -12.45
N ALA A 270 -16.89 -17.97 -11.49
CA ALA A 270 -18.16 -18.12 -10.79
C ALA A 270 -19.36 -17.86 -11.72
N PHE A 271 -19.31 -16.77 -12.49
CA PHE A 271 -20.36 -16.35 -13.41
C PHE A 271 -20.64 -17.39 -14.50
N THR A 272 -19.61 -18.07 -15.01
CA THR A 272 -19.75 -19.14 -16.01
C THR A 272 -20.12 -20.50 -15.42
N GLY A 273 -20.21 -20.61 -14.08
CA GLY A 273 -20.46 -21.87 -13.39
C GLY A 273 -19.27 -22.84 -13.40
N ALA A 274 -18.06 -22.37 -13.74
CA ALA A 274 -16.85 -23.20 -13.80
C ALA A 274 -16.30 -23.58 -12.42
N ILE A 275 -16.66 -22.83 -11.38
CA ILE A 275 -16.31 -23.13 -9.99
C ILE A 275 -17.57 -23.18 -9.12
N GLN A 276 -17.51 -24.02 -8.09
CA GLN A 276 -18.54 -24.06 -7.07
C GLN A 276 -18.26 -22.97 -6.04
N MET A 277 -19.17 -22.02 -5.93
CA MET A 277 -19.13 -21.00 -4.88
C MET A 277 -19.62 -21.58 -3.55
N PRO A 278 -19.12 -21.07 -2.40
CA PRO A 278 -19.63 -21.44 -1.08
C PRO A 278 -21.12 -21.12 -0.92
N SER A 279 -21.75 -21.67 0.12
CA SER A 279 -23.13 -21.33 0.44
C SER A 279 -23.27 -19.86 0.86
N CYS A 280 -24.48 -19.29 0.77
CA CYS A 280 -24.74 -17.93 1.26
C CYS A 280 -24.29 -17.77 2.73
N THR A 281 -24.59 -18.76 3.57
CA THR A 281 -24.20 -18.78 4.98
C THR A 281 -22.68 -18.73 5.15
N ASP A 282 -21.92 -19.47 4.34
CA ASP A 282 -20.46 -19.46 4.41
C ASP A 282 -19.87 -18.13 3.91
N MET A 283 -20.47 -17.54 2.86
CA MET A 283 -20.08 -16.23 2.32
C MET A 283 -20.28 -15.12 3.36
N GLU A 284 -21.41 -15.13 4.07
CA GLU A 284 -21.73 -14.20 5.15
C GLU A 284 -20.82 -14.40 6.36
N ALA A 285 -20.59 -15.65 6.78
CA ALA A 285 -19.69 -15.97 7.88
C ALA A 285 -18.24 -15.53 7.60
N HIS A 286 -17.77 -15.72 6.36
CA HIS A 286 -16.46 -15.24 5.94
C HIS A 286 -16.39 -13.70 5.99
N ALA A 287 -17.39 -13.00 5.43
CA ALA A 287 -17.42 -11.53 5.46
C ALA A 287 -17.40 -10.99 6.91
N ALA A 288 -18.18 -11.61 7.80
CA ALA A 288 -18.20 -11.27 9.22
C ALA A 288 -16.85 -11.56 9.92
N GLY A 289 -16.23 -12.71 9.64
CA GLY A 289 -14.94 -13.09 10.23
C GLY A 289 -13.78 -12.20 9.77
N VAL A 290 -13.74 -11.82 8.49
CA VAL A 290 -12.74 -10.85 7.98
C VAL A 290 -12.91 -9.50 8.66
N LYS A 291 -14.16 -9.04 8.84
CA LYS A 291 -14.46 -7.81 9.57
C LYS A 291 -13.98 -7.86 11.01
N GLU A 292 -14.20 -8.96 11.72
CA GLU A 292 -13.71 -9.15 13.10
C GLU A 292 -12.17 -9.14 13.18
N ALA A 293 -11.49 -9.87 12.28
CA ALA A 293 -10.03 -9.90 12.22
C ALA A 293 -9.44 -8.51 11.92
N MET A 294 -10.06 -7.76 11.01
CA MET A 294 -9.66 -6.39 10.70
C MET A 294 -9.88 -5.44 11.87
N HIS A 295 -10.97 -5.57 12.62
CA HIS A 295 -11.22 -4.80 13.83
C HIS A 295 -10.22 -5.11 14.96
N ALA A 296 -9.70 -6.34 15.02
CA ALA A 296 -8.70 -6.73 16.00
C ALA A 296 -7.29 -6.23 15.66
N GLN A 297 -6.98 -6.10 14.37
CA GLN A 297 -5.64 -5.75 13.88
C GLN A 297 -5.46 -4.25 13.58
N PHE A 298 -6.54 -3.55 13.27
CA PHE A 298 -6.52 -2.14 12.88
C PHE A 298 -7.45 -1.30 13.74
N VAL A 299 -7.12 -0.01 13.89
CA VAL A 299 -7.97 0.93 14.65
C VAL A 299 -9.34 1.02 13.98
N GLN A 300 -10.39 0.62 14.72
CA GLN A 300 -11.78 0.72 14.28
C GLN A 300 -12.08 2.13 13.79
N SER A 301 -12.22 2.25 12.47
CA SER A 301 -12.52 3.50 11.79
C SER A 301 -12.96 3.16 10.37
N ARG A 302 -13.72 4.07 9.76
CA ARG A 302 -14.20 4.04 8.36
C ARG A 302 -13.11 3.90 7.27
N ARG A 303 -11.87 3.71 7.70
CA ARG A 303 -10.61 3.71 6.95
C ARG A 303 -10.04 2.30 6.81
N HIS A 304 -10.41 1.40 7.72
CA HIS A 304 -9.88 0.04 7.81
C HIS A 304 -10.99 -0.98 7.55
N THR A 305 -11.75 -0.81 6.46
CA THR A 305 -12.89 -1.67 6.10
C THR A 305 -12.64 -2.60 4.91
N ILE A 306 -11.62 -2.34 4.07
CA ILE A 306 -11.28 -3.16 2.88
C ILE A 306 -9.78 -3.51 2.75
N GLN A 307 -9.05 -3.49 3.86
CA GLN A 307 -7.61 -3.76 3.89
C GLN A 307 -7.33 -5.25 3.84
N VAL A 308 -6.33 -5.64 3.05
CA VAL A 308 -5.92 -7.04 2.97
C VAL A 308 -4.40 -7.20 2.96
N ASP A 309 -3.93 -8.30 3.55
CA ASP A 309 -2.59 -8.80 3.25
C ASP A 309 -2.56 -9.31 1.80
N TYR A 310 -1.60 -8.81 1.03
CA TYR A 310 -1.52 -9.06 -0.41
C TYR A 310 -1.36 -10.56 -0.73
N ILE A 311 -0.55 -11.32 0.03
CA ILE A 311 -0.28 -12.73 -0.31
C ILE A 311 -1.45 -13.60 0.12
N GLU A 312 -1.96 -13.37 1.33
CA GLU A 312 -3.09 -14.11 1.87
C GLU A 312 -4.31 -14.01 0.97
N TYR A 313 -4.69 -12.78 0.62
CA TYR A 313 -5.85 -12.55 -0.23
C TYR A 313 -5.69 -13.20 -1.61
N MET A 314 -4.53 -13.01 -2.25
CA MET A 314 -4.26 -13.61 -3.55
C MET A 314 -4.28 -15.15 -3.50
N ASP A 315 -3.82 -15.77 -2.41
CA ASP A 315 -3.85 -17.22 -2.23
C ASP A 315 -5.28 -17.72 -2.02
N THR A 316 -6.12 -17.04 -1.24
CA THR A 316 -7.54 -17.39 -1.08
C THR A 316 -8.29 -17.33 -2.40
N LEU A 317 -8.09 -16.27 -3.21
CA LEU A 317 -8.66 -16.21 -4.56
C LEU A 317 -8.16 -17.37 -5.44
N ALA A 318 -6.87 -17.67 -5.36
CA ALA A 318 -6.25 -18.72 -6.15
C ALA A 318 -6.69 -20.12 -5.73
N GLU A 319 -7.03 -20.34 -4.46
CA GLU A 319 -7.57 -21.61 -3.96
C GLU A 319 -8.95 -21.88 -4.57
N LEU A 320 -9.84 -20.89 -4.60
CA LEU A 320 -11.16 -21.02 -5.22
C LEU A 320 -11.09 -21.23 -6.74
N ILE A 321 -10.16 -20.55 -7.42
CA ILE A 321 -9.92 -20.75 -8.87
C ILE A 321 -9.22 -22.10 -9.14
N GLY A 322 -8.52 -22.66 -8.16
CA GLY A 322 -7.69 -23.85 -8.32
C GLY A 322 -6.31 -23.59 -8.96
N CYS A 323 -5.77 -22.37 -8.83
CA CYS A 323 -4.46 -21.96 -9.36
C CYS A 323 -3.44 -21.55 -8.28
N VAL A 324 -3.67 -21.91 -7.01
CA VAL A 324 -2.74 -21.63 -5.91
C VAL A 324 -1.42 -22.38 -6.12
N PRO A 325 -0.25 -21.71 -6.01
CA PRO A 325 1.05 -22.38 -6.18
C PRO A 325 1.37 -23.23 -4.94
N ARG A 326 1.00 -24.52 -4.99
CA ARG A 326 1.21 -25.46 -3.87
C ARG A 326 2.69 -25.81 -3.72
N LEU A 327 3.36 -25.18 -2.76
CA LEU A 327 4.81 -25.32 -2.54
C LEU A 327 5.28 -26.79 -2.45
N GLY A 328 4.51 -27.66 -1.79
CA GLY A 328 4.84 -29.09 -1.66
C GLY A 328 5.02 -29.82 -3.00
N ARG A 329 4.33 -29.39 -4.06
CA ARG A 329 4.47 -29.96 -5.41
C ARG A 329 5.87 -29.78 -5.99
N TYR A 330 6.53 -28.69 -5.60
CA TYR A 330 7.84 -28.29 -6.12
C TYR A 330 8.99 -28.80 -5.24
N LEU A 331 8.71 -29.36 -4.07
CA LEU A 331 9.71 -29.80 -3.10
C LEU A 331 10.73 -30.78 -3.69
N PHE A 332 10.25 -31.76 -4.46
CA PHE A 332 11.09 -32.78 -5.08
C PHE A 332 11.19 -32.64 -6.60
N ASN A 333 10.19 -32.03 -7.25
CA ASN A 333 10.10 -31.96 -8.71
C ASN A 333 10.80 -30.73 -9.32
N ASP A 334 10.84 -29.60 -8.60
CA ASP A 334 11.47 -28.37 -9.08
C ASP A 334 12.00 -27.51 -7.92
N PRO A 335 13.11 -27.91 -7.29
CA PRO A 335 13.65 -27.22 -6.13
C PRO A 335 14.11 -25.78 -6.46
N ALA A 336 14.44 -25.50 -7.72
CA ALA A 336 14.81 -24.15 -8.17
C ALA A 336 13.59 -23.22 -8.13
N LEU A 337 12.45 -23.67 -8.67
CA LEU A 337 11.19 -22.93 -8.61
C LEU A 337 10.68 -22.79 -7.17
N LEU A 338 10.76 -23.85 -6.36
CA LEU A 338 10.39 -23.78 -4.94
C LEU A 338 11.15 -22.66 -4.21
N LYS A 339 12.48 -22.63 -4.38
CA LYS A 339 13.33 -21.62 -3.76
C LYS A 339 12.93 -20.20 -4.21
N ALA A 340 12.63 -20.03 -5.50
CA ALA A 340 12.20 -18.75 -6.04
C ALA A 340 10.83 -18.31 -5.50
N LEU A 341 9.88 -19.24 -5.34
CA LEU A 341 8.55 -18.96 -4.79
C LEU A 341 8.61 -18.63 -3.28
N LEU A 342 9.44 -19.34 -2.52
CA LEU A 342 9.51 -19.18 -1.08
C LEU A 342 10.30 -17.93 -0.68
N PHE A 343 11.49 -17.76 -1.23
CA PHE A 343 12.44 -16.71 -0.81
C PHE A 343 12.54 -15.53 -1.78
N GLY A 344 12.00 -15.66 -2.99
CA GLY A 344 11.93 -14.57 -3.96
C GLY A 344 10.73 -13.64 -3.71
N PRO A 345 10.59 -12.57 -4.51
CA PRO A 345 9.40 -11.74 -4.49
C PRO A 345 8.18 -12.55 -4.95
N ASN A 346 7.02 -12.31 -4.34
CA ASN A 346 5.75 -12.93 -4.78
C ASN A 346 5.27 -12.26 -6.09
N LEU A 347 5.67 -12.84 -7.22
CA LEU A 347 5.30 -12.34 -8.55
C LEU A 347 3.91 -12.84 -8.96
N SER A 348 3.16 -12.02 -9.70
CA SER A 348 1.85 -12.42 -10.25
C SER A 348 1.92 -13.68 -11.11
N TYR A 349 3.05 -13.93 -11.77
CA TYR A 349 3.30 -15.14 -12.56
C TYR A 349 3.10 -16.45 -11.76
N ALA A 350 3.27 -16.42 -10.43
CA ALA A 350 3.08 -17.60 -9.58
C ALA A 350 1.65 -18.16 -9.68
N TYR A 351 0.66 -17.30 -9.87
CA TYR A 351 -0.76 -17.67 -10.02
C TYR A 351 -1.14 -18.12 -11.44
N ARG A 352 -0.13 -18.31 -12.31
CA ARG A 352 -0.22 -18.83 -13.67
C ARG A 352 0.63 -20.09 -13.87
N LEU A 353 1.20 -20.63 -12.78
CA LEU A 353 1.99 -21.86 -12.81
C LEU A 353 1.13 -23.11 -12.95
N ASP A 354 -0.03 -23.11 -12.29
CA ASP A 354 -0.95 -24.25 -12.19
C ASP A 354 -2.39 -23.79 -12.43
N GLY A 355 -3.28 -24.74 -12.72
CA GLY A 355 -4.72 -24.50 -12.79
C GLY A 355 -5.21 -23.76 -14.04
N PRO A 356 -6.48 -23.30 -14.03
CA PRO A 356 -7.10 -22.62 -15.16
C PRO A 356 -6.37 -21.33 -15.55
N GLY A 357 -6.13 -21.16 -16.85
CA GLY A 357 -5.39 -20.00 -17.37
C GLY A 357 -3.88 -20.06 -17.13
N GLN A 358 -3.32 -21.26 -16.97
CA GLN A 358 -1.89 -21.50 -16.91
C GLN A 358 -1.16 -20.83 -18.09
N TRP A 359 0.02 -20.30 -17.83
CA TRP A 359 0.90 -19.76 -18.85
C TRP A 359 2.21 -20.54 -18.89
N SER A 360 2.54 -21.14 -20.03
CA SER A 360 3.76 -21.93 -20.21
C SER A 360 5.05 -21.16 -19.91
N GLY A 361 5.02 -19.83 -20.09
CA GLY A 361 6.12 -18.93 -19.75
C GLY A 361 6.26 -18.59 -18.26
N ALA A 362 5.30 -18.95 -17.40
CA ALA A 362 5.26 -18.50 -16.00
C ALA A 362 6.50 -18.92 -15.21
N ARG A 363 6.89 -20.19 -15.31
CA ARG A 363 8.11 -20.71 -14.68
C ARG A 363 9.34 -19.94 -15.12
N GLN A 364 9.53 -19.80 -16.43
CA GLN A 364 10.68 -19.09 -16.99
C GLN A 364 10.67 -17.62 -16.56
N ALA A 365 9.50 -16.97 -16.55
CA ALA A 365 9.36 -15.59 -16.12
C ALA A 365 9.76 -15.40 -14.65
N ILE A 366 9.41 -16.33 -13.75
CA ILE A 366 9.83 -16.30 -12.35
C ILE A 366 11.35 -16.45 -12.24
N LEU A 367 11.92 -17.49 -12.86
CA LEU A 367 13.34 -17.80 -12.73
C LEU A 367 14.25 -16.75 -13.41
N THR A 368 13.77 -16.11 -14.47
CA THR A 368 14.52 -15.08 -15.21
C THR A 368 14.18 -13.66 -14.79
N LEU A 369 13.42 -13.45 -13.70
CA LEU A 369 13.12 -12.10 -13.19
C LEU A 369 14.38 -11.24 -13.13
N ARG A 370 15.43 -11.78 -12.51
CA ARG A 370 16.70 -11.08 -12.35
C ARG A 370 17.31 -10.67 -13.68
N GLN A 371 17.24 -11.52 -14.71
CA GLN A 371 17.76 -11.19 -16.04
C GLN A 371 17.00 -10.03 -16.67
N ARG A 372 15.67 -9.98 -16.54
CA ARG A 372 14.85 -8.87 -17.08
C ARG A 372 15.11 -7.56 -16.35
N VAL A 373 15.19 -7.63 -15.02
CA VAL A 373 15.54 -6.47 -14.18
C VAL A 373 16.95 -5.98 -14.52
N GLU A 374 17.92 -6.88 -14.63
CA GLU A 374 19.30 -6.56 -15.04
C GLU A 374 19.38 -6.05 -16.47
N ALA A 375 18.59 -6.55 -17.42
CA ALA A 375 18.57 -6.07 -18.79
C ALA A 375 18.14 -4.59 -18.87
N GLY A 376 17.20 -4.17 -18.02
CA GLY A 376 16.82 -2.76 -17.89
C GLY A 376 17.87 -1.89 -17.22
N MET A 377 18.88 -2.47 -16.55
CA MET A 377 19.92 -1.74 -15.82
C MET A 377 21.31 -1.84 -16.47
N ARG A 378 21.57 -2.85 -17.31
CA ARG A 378 22.88 -3.09 -17.93
C ARG A 378 22.98 -2.38 -19.27
N GLY A 379 23.44 -1.13 -19.24
CA GLY A 379 23.84 -0.41 -20.46
C GLY A 379 25.18 -0.88 -21.07
N ILE A 380 26.08 -1.47 -20.27
CA ILE A 380 27.41 -1.92 -20.73
C ILE A 380 27.69 -3.34 -20.19
N LYS A 381 27.99 -4.29 -21.08
CA LYS A 381 28.53 -5.61 -20.71
C LYS A 381 30.04 -5.49 -20.55
N LEU A 382 30.54 -5.61 -19.32
CA LEU A 382 31.98 -5.74 -19.09
C LEU A 382 32.44 -7.13 -19.61
N PRO A 383 33.58 -7.23 -20.30
CA PRO A 383 34.18 -8.51 -20.67
C PRO A 383 34.41 -9.39 -19.42
N GLU A 384 34.13 -10.70 -19.49
CA GLU A 384 34.22 -11.61 -18.34
C GLU A 384 35.64 -11.65 -17.74
N ASP A 385 36.67 -11.43 -18.56
CA ASP A 385 38.09 -11.30 -18.22
C ASP A 385 38.44 -10.01 -17.46
N LYS A 386 37.52 -9.04 -17.38
CA LYS A 386 37.70 -7.75 -16.67
C LYS A 386 36.84 -7.59 -15.42
N LEU A 387 36.08 -8.62 -15.04
CA LEU A 387 35.47 -8.68 -13.72
C LEU A 387 36.58 -8.87 -12.67
N LEU A 388 37.08 -7.74 -12.15
CA LEU A 388 37.87 -7.70 -10.91
C LEU A 388 36.95 -8.06 -9.74
N LEU A 389 36.51 -9.32 -9.68
CA LEU A 389 36.07 -9.91 -8.43
C LEU A 389 37.30 -9.91 -7.54
N CYS A 390 37.25 -9.18 -6.42
CA CYS A 390 38.33 -9.21 -5.44
C CYS A 390 38.71 -10.69 -5.20
N PRO A 391 39.93 -11.13 -5.54
CA PRO A 391 40.30 -12.55 -5.48
C PRO A 391 40.07 -13.13 -4.09
N GLU A 392 40.17 -12.29 -3.05
CA GLU A 392 39.85 -12.60 -1.67
C GLU A 392 38.36 -12.84 -1.45
N ALA A 393 37.43 -12.06 -2.03
CA ALA A 393 35.99 -12.29 -1.89
C ALA A 393 35.54 -13.60 -2.55
N THR A 394 36.16 -13.96 -3.67
CA THR A 394 35.89 -15.22 -4.40
C THR A 394 36.50 -16.42 -3.67
N LYS A 395 37.71 -16.26 -3.10
CA LYS A 395 38.31 -17.23 -2.17
C LYS A 395 37.50 -17.40 -0.90
N ILE A 396 37.01 -16.32 -0.28
CA ILE A 396 36.17 -16.36 0.93
C ILE A 396 34.83 -17.06 0.64
N ALA A 397 34.18 -16.78 -0.49
CA ALA A 397 32.92 -17.41 -0.87
C ALA A 397 33.05 -18.92 -1.18
N GLY A 398 34.23 -19.37 -1.61
CA GLY A 398 34.58 -20.76 -1.94
C GLY A 398 35.25 -21.55 -0.80
N ILE A 399 35.94 -20.90 0.12
CA ILE A 399 36.68 -21.52 1.24
C ILE A 399 35.85 -21.60 2.52
N LEU A 400 34.88 -20.71 2.74
CA LEU A 400 34.04 -20.77 3.94
C LEU A 400 33.14 -22.02 3.89
N PRO A 401 33.29 -23.00 4.79
CA PRO A 401 32.28 -24.04 4.96
C PRO A 401 30.94 -23.35 5.25
N LYS A 402 29.80 -23.97 4.91
CA LYS A 402 28.45 -23.39 5.10
C LYS A 402 28.22 -22.79 6.50
N SER A 403 28.97 -23.26 7.50
CA SER A 403 29.02 -22.78 8.88
C SER A 403 29.61 -21.38 9.08
N ALA A 404 30.42 -20.85 8.15
CA ALA A 404 31.09 -19.56 8.31
C ALA A 404 30.47 -18.43 7.45
N LYS A 405 29.58 -18.78 6.49
CA LYS A 405 28.58 -17.83 5.93
C LYS A 405 27.58 -17.34 7.00
N ARG A 406 27.63 -17.91 8.21
CA ARG A 406 26.85 -17.55 9.40
C ARG A 406 27.53 -16.51 10.31
N GLN A 407 28.54 -15.75 9.84
CA GLN A 407 29.16 -14.68 10.61
C GLN A 407 28.86 -13.27 10.04
N LEU A 408 27.58 -12.90 9.92
CA LEU A 408 27.10 -11.64 10.53
C LEU A 408 27.16 -11.85 12.06
N PRO A 409 27.25 -10.79 12.91
CA PRO A 409 27.61 -10.90 14.33
C PRO A 409 27.03 -12.16 14.95
N ALA A 410 27.87 -13.04 15.49
CA ALA A 410 27.48 -14.41 15.81
C ALA A 410 26.22 -14.47 16.69
N GLU A 411 25.96 -13.43 17.49
CA GLU A 411 24.72 -13.26 18.23
C GLU A 411 23.50 -12.89 17.37
N LEU A 412 23.65 -12.02 16.37
CA LEU A 412 22.56 -11.62 15.46
C LEU A 412 22.17 -12.75 14.50
N ILE A 413 23.15 -13.54 14.01
CA ILE A 413 22.84 -14.73 13.20
C ILE A 413 22.38 -15.90 14.06
N ARG A 414 22.95 -16.13 15.25
CA ARG A 414 22.39 -17.16 16.14
C ARG A 414 21.01 -16.76 16.61
N ALA A 415 20.73 -15.49 16.90
CA ALA A 415 19.38 -15.02 17.22
C ALA A 415 18.46 -15.11 16.00
N PHE A 416 18.88 -14.65 14.83
CA PHE A 416 18.06 -14.73 13.61
C PHE A 416 17.82 -16.17 13.18
N PHE A 417 18.83 -17.04 13.17
CA PHE A 417 18.68 -18.46 12.81
C PHE A 417 18.06 -19.28 13.94
N ALA A 418 18.29 -19.01 15.23
CA ALA A 418 17.56 -19.68 16.31
C ALA A 418 16.09 -19.23 16.30
N PHE A 419 15.81 -17.95 16.08
CA PHE A 419 14.46 -17.46 15.82
C PHE A 419 13.87 -18.17 14.59
N MET A 420 14.55 -18.16 13.45
CA MET A 420 14.13 -18.85 12.23
C MET A 420 13.96 -20.37 12.42
N PHE A 421 14.82 -21.03 13.20
CA PHE A 421 14.78 -22.47 13.41
C PHE A 421 13.70 -22.84 14.42
N SER A 422 13.49 -22.05 15.47
CA SER A 422 12.35 -22.15 16.38
C SER A 422 11.03 -21.87 15.66
N VAL A 423 11.02 -20.91 14.74
CA VAL A 423 9.89 -20.57 13.88
C VAL A 423 9.63 -21.63 12.84
N LEU A 424 10.66 -22.19 12.19
CA LEU A 424 10.53 -23.27 11.23
C LEU A 424 10.14 -24.58 11.94
N ALA A 425 10.64 -24.84 13.15
CA ALA A 425 10.22 -25.98 13.97
C ALA A 425 8.77 -25.82 14.42
N LEU A 426 8.35 -24.62 14.84
CA LEU A 426 6.96 -24.34 15.21
C LEU A 426 6.03 -24.40 13.99
N ALA A 427 6.43 -23.84 12.85
CA ALA A 427 5.69 -23.90 11.60
C ALA A 427 5.59 -25.33 11.06
N PHE A 428 6.65 -26.14 11.19
CA PHE A 428 6.62 -27.57 10.86
C PHE A 428 5.71 -28.36 11.81
N THR A 429 5.73 -28.05 13.11
CA THR A 429 4.86 -28.69 14.11
C THR A 429 3.38 -28.33 13.87
N VAL A 430 3.07 -27.08 13.50
CA VAL A 430 1.73 -26.62 13.13
C VAL A 430 1.28 -27.18 11.77
N TRP A 431 2.22 -27.37 10.83
CA TRP A 431 1.96 -28.01 9.54
C TRP A 431 1.64 -29.51 9.69
N VAL A 432 2.39 -30.24 10.52
CA VAL A 432 2.13 -31.65 10.89
C VAL A 432 0.87 -31.82 11.73
N ALA A 433 0.40 -30.77 12.42
CA ALA A 433 -0.86 -30.82 13.18
C ALA A 433 -2.12 -30.50 12.35
N ARG A 434 -1.97 -30.07 11.09
CA ARG A 434 -3.08 -29.68 10.18
C ARG A 434 -3.21 -30.56 8.92
N PHE A 435 -2.33 -31.54 8.74
CA PHE A 435 -2.38 -32.62 7.75
C PHE A 435 -2.11 -33.94 8.47
#